data_AF-A0AAV4B175-F1
#
_entry.id   AF-A0AAV4B175-F1
#
_cell.length_a   1.000
_cell.length_b   1.000
_cell.length_c   1.000
_cell.angle_alpha   90.00
_cell.angle_beta   90.00
_cell.angle_gamma   90.00
#
_symmetry.space_group_name_H-M   'P 1'
#
loop_
_entity.id
_entity.type
_entity.pdbx_description
1 polymer ?
#
loop_
_entity_poly.entity_id
_entity_poly.type
_entity_poly.pdbx_seq_one_letter_code
_entity_poly.pdbx_strand_id
1 'polypeptide(L)'
;MMLKPRVSGAGAYLVGSWLPSVRSEKARKKEIKNKEDYTRVQKAVQQPQQGQWTNWDTAIQRPLTWNDIWHMAPLRISFLIRSVYDLLPSNANLVRWGKKDDPTCPMCQDRQTTKHVLSSCKTEYFKNLPRS
;
A
#
# COMPACT_ATOMS: atom_id res chain seq x y z
N MET A 1 43.54 3.11 -15.26
CA MET A 1 44.51 2.99 -16.37
C MET A 1 43.98 3.82 -17.52
N MET A 2 44.59 4.98 -17.75
CA MET A 2 44.16 5.97 -18.74
C MET A 2 44.72 5.60 -20.13
N LEU A 3 43.85 5.53 -21.14
CA LEU A 3 44.28 5.49 -22.54
C LEU A 3 44.36 6.94 -23.05
N LYS A 4 45.58 7.38 -23.42
CA LYS A 4 45.81 8.67 -24.07
C LYS A 4 45.33 8.60 -25.53
N PRO A 5 44.58 9.60 -26.03
CA PRO A 5 44.40 9.75 -27.46
C PRO A 5 45.71 10.25 -28.11
N ARG A 6 46.11 9.58 -29.18
CA ARG A 6 47.18 10.01 -30.09
C ARG A 6 46.68 11.20 -30.90
N VAL A 7 47.28 12.37 -30.70
CA VAL A 7 47.00 13.58 -31.48
C VAL A 7 48.10 13.81 -32.50
N SER A 8 47.74 13.86 -33.78
CA SER A 8 48.57 14.36 -34.88
C SER A 8 47.84 15.55 -35.50
N GLY A 9 48.51 16.69 -35.61
CA GLY A 9 47.99 17.86 -36.32
C GLY A 9 47.81 19.09 -35.43
N ALA A 10 48.30 20.22 -35.94
CA ALA A 10 48.43 21.51 -35.28
C ALA A 10 47.10 22.13 -34.79
N GLY A 11 47.19 22.83 -33.65
CA GLY A 11 46.26 23.90 -33.25
C GLY A 11 45.00 23.45 -32.50
N ALA A 12 44.99 23.57 -31.17
CA ALA A 12 43.89 24.14 -30.39
C ALA A 12 44.17 24.04 -28.88
N TYR A 13 43.87 25.13 -28.20
CA TYR A 13 44.18 25.47 -26.81
C TYR A 13 43.60 24.50 -25.78
N LEU A 14 44.40 24.15 -24.78
CA LEU A 14 43.97 23.41 -23.59
C LEU A 14 43.13 24.34 -22.69
N VAL A 15 41.80 24.31 -22.85
CA VAL A 15 40.91 24.73 -21.77
C VAL A 15 40.59 23.49 -20.96
N GLY A 16 41.43 23.22 -19.96
CA GLY A 16 41.12 22.31 -18.88
C GLY A 16 39.94 22.85 -18.10
N SER A 17 38.73 22.57 -18.57
CA SER A 17 37.51 22.93 -17.87
C SER A 17 37.20 21.84 -16.86
N TRP A 18 37.56 22.09 -15.59
CA TRP A 18 36.88 21.47 -14.46
C TRP A 18 35.45 22.01 -14.44
N LEU A 19 34.59 21.56 -15.35
CA LEU A 19 33.16 21.77 -15.22
C LEU A 19 32.68 20.81 -14.13
N PRO A 20 32.15 21.31 -13.00
CA PRO A 20 31.33 20.47 -12.13
C PRO A 20 30.27 19.83 -13.03
N SER A 21 30.07 18.52 -12.92
CA SER A 21 29.05 17.84 -13.72
C SER A 21 27.74 18.62 -13.58
N VAL A 22 27.31 19.30 -14.64
CA VAL A 22 26.06 20.07 -14.61
C VAL A 22 24.96 19.03 -14.57
N ARG A 23 24.59 18.63 -13.36
CA ARG A 23 23.48 17.70 -13.13
C ARG A 23 22.25 18.37 -13.72
N SER A 24 21.65 17.73 -14.72
CA SER A 24 20.49 18.29 -15.40
C SER A 24 19.39 18.60 -14.39
N GLU A 25 18.66 19.69 -14.60
CA GLU A 25 17.57 20.10 -13.71
C GLU A 25 16.55 18.97 -13.51
N LYS A 26 16.32 18.17 -14.55
CA LYS A 26 15.50 16.94 -14.51
C LYS A 26 16.03 15.92 -13.50
N ALA A 27 17.34 15.65 -13.50
CA ALA A 27 17.95 14.74 -12.55
C ALA A 27 17.85 15.26 -11.10
N ARG A 28 18.02 16.56 -10.89
CA ARG A 28 17.84 17.20 -9.58
C ARG A 28 16.39 17.06 -9.08
N LYS A 29 15.41 17.39 -9.92
CA LYS A 29 13.98 17.25 -9.59
C LYS A 29 13.60 15.81 -9.26
N LYS A 30 14.12 14.84 -10.02
CA LYS A 30 13.91 13.41 -9.75
C LYS A 30 14.48 12.99 -8.40
N GLU A 31 15.66 13.47 -8.04
CA GLU A 31 16.27 13.17 -6.75
C GLU A 31 15.46 13.72 -5.58
N ILE A 32 14.98 14.97 -5.69
CA ILE A 32 14.11 15.58 -4.68
C ILE A 32 12.82 14.77 -4.53
N LYS A 33 12.15 14.45 -5.65
CA LYS A 33 10.95 13.62 -5.64
C LYS A 33 11.19 12.27 -4.97
N ASN A 34 12.30 11.59 -5.28
CA ASN A 34 12.61 10.30 -4.68
C ASN A 34 12.82 10.40 -3.16
N LYS A 35 13.48 11.47 -2.67
CA LYS A 35 13.65 11.70 -1.23
C LYS A 35 12.31 11.94 -0.54
N GLU A 36 11.42 12.71 -1.15
CA GLU A 36 10.06 12.93 -0.65
C GLU A 36 9.19 11.67 -0.69
N ASP A 37 9.24 10.92 -1.79
CA ASP A 37 8.47 9.67 -1.92
C ASP A 37 8.96 8.64 -0.89
N TYR A 38 10.27 8.58 -0.64
CA TYR A 38 10.82 7.74 0.41
C TYR A 38 10.28 8.12 1.80
N THR A 39 10.28 9.41 2.17
CA THR A 39 9.75 9.84 3.48
C THR A 39 8.24 9.61 3.60
N ARG A 40 7.47 9.79 2.52
CA ARG A 40 6.04 9.46 2.47
C ARG A 40 5.80 7.97 2.72
N VAL A 41 6.55 7.09 2.06
CA VAL A 41 6.43 5.64 2.23
C VAL A 41 6.86 5.22 3.63
N GLN A 42 7.98 5.75 4.15
CA GLN A 42 8.44 5.47 5.53
C GLN A 42 7.38 5.84 6.57
N LYS A 43 6.66 6.95 6.38
CA LYS A 43 5.54 7.32 7.25
C LYS A 43 4.36 6.37 7.08
N ALA A 44 4.02 6.01 5.84
CA ALA A 44 2.88 5.15 5.55
C ALA A 44 3.04 3.75 6.16
N VAL A 45 4.22 3.12 6.08
CA VAL A 45 4.45 1.79 6.66
C VAL A 45 4.29 1.76 8.19
N GLN A 46 4.44 2.90 8.86
CA GLN A 46 4.22 3.03 10.30
C GLN A 46 2.75 3.22 10.68
N GLN A 47 1.85 3.39 9.71
CA GLN A 47 0.43 3.58 9.94
C GLN A 47 -0.33 2.26 9.73
N PRO A 48 -0.66 1.51 10.79
CA PRO A 48 -1.20 0.15 10.66
C PRO A 48 -2.57 0.10 9.99
N GLN A 49 -3.36 1.18 9.97
CA GLN A 49 -4.64 1.23 9.28
C GLN A 49 -4.56 2.01 7.95
N GLN A 50 -4.08 3.26 8.00
CA GLN A 50 -4.03 4.14 6.82
C GLN A 50 -2.94 3.73 5.83
N GLY A 51 -1.90 3.03 6.31
CA GLY A 51 -0.79 2.51 5.54
C GLY A 51 -1.01 1.12 4.97
N GLN A 52 -2.20 0.52 5.11
CA GLN A 52 -2.45 -0.85 4.62
C GLN A 52 -2.16 -1.01 3.12
N TRP A 53 -2.26 0.06 2.32
CA TRP A 53 -1.88 0.06 0.91
C TRP A 53 -0.37 -0.21 0.66
N THR A 54 0.47 -0.21 1.69
CA THR A 54 1.90 -0.59 1.57
C THR A 54 2.14 -2.09 1.69
N ASN A 55 1.14 -2.88 2.08
CA ASN A 55 1.25 -4.34 2.23
C ASN A 55 0.17 -5.05 1.40
N TRP A 56 0.60 -5.76 0.36
CA TRP A 56 -0.29 -6.51 -0.54
C TRP A 56 -0.09 -8.04 -0.47
N ASP A 57 0.83 -8.52 0.37
CA ASP A 57 1.26 -9.93 0.38
C ASP A 57 0.12 -10.89 0.74
N THR A 58 -0.85 -10.42 1.52
CA THR A 58 -2.02 -11.18 1.96
C THR A 58 -3.30 -10.83 1.20
N ALA A 59 -3.23 -9.91 0.24
CA ALA A 59 -4.40 -9.44 -0.48
C ALA A 59 -4.83 -10.49 -1.53
N ILE A 60 -6.10 -10.90 -1.46
CA ILE A 60 -6.69 -11.78 -2.47
C ILE A 60 -6.89 -10.95 -3.74
N GLN A 61 -6.23 -11.36 -4.83
CA GLN A 61 -6.38 -10.74 -6.14
C GLN A 61 -7.79 -10.97 -6.66
N ARG A 62 -8.48 -9.88 -6.99
CA ARG A 62 -9.78 -9.90 -7.65
C ARG A 62 -9.68 -9.08 -8.93
N PRO A 63 -9.73 -9.71 -10.12
CA PRO A 63 -9.76 -8.95 -11.36
C PRO A 63 -11.04 -8.12 -11.40
N LEU A 64 -10.89 -6.81 -11.56
CA LEU A 64 -11.99 -5.86 -11.78
C LEU A 64 -11.63 -5.05 -13.01
N THR A 65 -12.42 -5.20 -14.07
CA THR A 65 -12.28 -4.35 -15.25
C THR A 65 -12.95 -2.99 -15.02
N TRP A 66 -12.57 -2.01 -15.82
CA TRP A 66 -13.23 -0.70 -15.78
C TRP A 66 -14.72 -0.81 -16.11
N ASN A 67 -15.07 -1.70 -17.04
CA ASN A 67 -16.47 -1.99 -17.39
C ASN A 67 -17.24 -2.54 -16.18
N ASP A 68 -16.65 -3.49 -15.44
CA ASP A 68 -17.28 -4.04 -14.22
C ASP A 68 -17.57 -2.93 -13.21
N ILE A 69 -16.65 -1.98 -13.02
CA ILE A 69 -16.81 -0.88 -12.07
C ILE A 69 -17.96 0.05 -12.50
N TRP A 70 -18.03 0.42 -13.79
CA TRP A 70 -19.07 1.30 -14.30
C TRP A 70 -20.48 0.74 -14.18
N HIS A 71 -20.63 -0.58 -14.31
CA HIS A 71 -21.93 -1.24 -14.19
C HIS A 71 -22.21 -1.75 -12.77
N MET A 72 -21.30 -1.53 -11.82
CA MET A 72 -21.48 -1.97 -10.44
C MET A 72 -22.36 -0.99 -9.66
N ALA A 73 -23.31 -1.53 -8.90
CA ALA A 73 -24.10 -0.72 -7.97
C ALA A 73 -23.18 0.06 -7.00
N PRO A 74 -23.43 1.34 -6.73
CA PRO A 74 -22.56 2.17 -5.88
C PRO A 74 -22.29 1.57 -4.49
N LEU A 75 -23.30 0.94 -3.88
CA LEU A 75 -23.17 0.29 -2.59
C LEU A 75 -22.21 -0.91 -2.61
N ARG A 76 -22.14 -1.64 -3.74
CA ARG A 76 -21.24 -2.78 -3.88
C ARG A 76 -19.79 -2.31 -4.01
N ILE A 77 -19.53 -1.25 -4.78
CA ILE A 77 -18.19 -0.63 -4.85
C ILE A 77 -17.77 -0.16 -3.45
N SER A 78 -18.66 0.55 -2.77
CA SER A 78 -18.42 1.08 -1.43
C SER A 78 -18.10 -0.03 -0.42
N PHE A 79 -18.86 -1.13 -0.46
CA PHE A 79 -18.60 -2.32 0.35
C PHE A 79 -17.24 -2.92 0.04
N LEU A 80 -16.87 -3.10 -1.22
CA LEU A 80 -15.58 -3.70 -1.61
C LEU A 80 -14.41 -2.87 -1.09
N ILE A 81 -14.41 -1.56 -1.32
CA ILE A 81 -13.35 -0.66 -0.82
C ILE A 81 -13.26 -0.75 0.70
N ARG A 82 -14.40 -0.66 1.40
CA ARG A 82 -14.42 -0.72 2.87
C ARG A 82 -13.99 -2.08 3.41
N SER A 83 -14.27 -3.17 2.70
CA SER A 83 -13.86 -4.52 3.10
C SER A 83 -12.35 -4.70 3.04
N VAL A 84 -11.69 -4.16 2.00
CA VAL A 84 -10.23 -4.24 1.82
C VAL A 84 -9.48 -3.43 2.88
N TYR A 85 -9.98 -2.23 3.22
CA TYR A 85 -9.34 -1.35 4.19
C TYR A 85 -9.82 -1.55 5.64
N ASP A 86 -10.54 -2.64 5.93
CA ASP A 86 -11.10 -2.94 7.26
C ASP A 86 -11.88 -1.74 7.87
N LEU A 87 -12.75 -1.14 7.05
CA LEU A 87 -13.62 -0.01 7.40
C LEU A 87 -15.10 -0.40 7.52
N LEU A 88 -15.41 -1.70 7.46
CA LEU A 88 -16.77 -2.18 7.68
C LEU A 88 -17.13 -2.10 9.18
N PRO A 89 -18.42 -1.94 9.53
CA PRO A 89 -18.88 -1.81 10.90
C PRO A 89 -18.87 -3.15 11.66
N SER A 90 -17.69 -3.74 11.84
CA SER A 90 -17.45 -4.87 12.75
C SER A 90 -17.35 -4.38 14.20
N ASN A 91 -17.65 -5.19 15.22
CA ASN A 91 -17.53 -4.72 16.62
C ASN A 91 -16.10 -4.25 16.94
N ALA A 92 -15.06 -4.89 16.39
CA ALA A 92 -13.68 -4.41 16.56
C ALA A 92 -13.48 -2.98 16.02
N ASN A 93 -14.10 -2.65 14.89
CA ASN A 93 -14.02 -1.29 14.32
C ASN A 93 -14.92 -0.31 15.06
N LEU A 94 -16.11 -0.73 15.52
CA LEU A 94 -16.99 0.10 16.33
C LEU A 94 -16.31 0.53 17.64
N VAL A 95 -15.58 -0.38 18.30
CA VAL A 95 -14.76 -0.04 19.48
C VAL A 95 -13.64 0.93 19.12
N ARG A 96 -12.94 0.68 18.01
CA ARG A 96 -11.89 1.60 17.52
C ARG A 96 -12.44 3.01 17.22
N TRP A 97 -13.71 3.12 16.82
CA TRP A 97 -14.39 4.40 16.57
C TRP A 97 -15.06 4.99 17.81
N GLY A 98 -14.95 4.35 18.99
CA GLY A 98 -15.59 4.81 20.23
C GLY A 98 -17.13 4.73 20.21
N LYS A 99 -17.70 3.86 19.35
CA LYS A 99 -19.15 3.66 19.24
C LYS A 99 -19.67 2.47 20.05
N LYS A 100 -18.77 1.64 20.57
CA LYS A 100 -19.07 0.45 21.36
C LYS A 100 -17.90 0.19 22.31
N ASP A 101 -18.14 -0.49 23.43
CA ASP A 101 -17.08 -0.79 24.40
C ASP A 101 -16.45 -2.17 24.18
N ASP A 102 -17.25 -3.15 23.75
CA ASP A 102 -16.82 -4.54 23.60
C ASP A 102 -16.66 -4.99 22.14
N PRO A 103 -15.47 -5.48 21.72
CA PRO A 103 -15.23 -5.98 20.37
C PRO A 103 -15.64 -7.45 20.16
N THR A 104 -16.22 -8.12 21.16
CA THR A 104 -16.61 -9.54 21.05
C THR A 104 -17.77 -9.78 20.09
N CYS A 105 -17.81 -10.98 19.50
CA CYS A 105 -18.89 -11.44 18.66
C CYS A 105 -20.02 -12.00 19.54
N PRO A 106 -21.28 -11.58 19.37
CA PRO A 106 -22.38 -12.09 20.20
C PRO A 106 -22.67 -13.58 19.99
N MET A 107 -22.20 -14.19 18.89
CA MET A 107 -22.48 -15.60 18.56
C MET A 107 -21.40 -16.59 19.02
N CYS A 108 -20.13 -16.22 18.99
CA CYS A 108 -19.01 -17.12 19.32
C CYS A 108 -18.07 -16.58 20.40
N GLN A 109 -18.35 -15.38 20.92
CA GLN A 109 -17.60 -14.66 21.93
C GLN A 109 -16.14 -14.29 21.57
N ASP A 110 -15.63 -14.70 20.42
CA ASP A 110 -14.32 -14.27 19.91
C ASP A 110 -14.34 -12.80 19.43
N ARG A 111 -13.16 -12.20 19.26
CA ARG A 111 -13.02 -10.84 18.71
C ARG A 111 -13.61 -10.74 17.29
N GLN A 112 -14.62 -9.89 17.11
CA GLN A 112 -15.33 -9.74 15.85
C GLN A 112 -14.62 -8.75 14.90
N THR A 113 -13.71 -9.26 14.08
CA THR A 113 -13.05 -8.52 13.00
C THR A 113 -13.87 -8.53 11.70
N THR A 114 -13.51 -7.70 10.73
CA THR A 114 -14.15 -7.76 9.39
C THR A 114 -13.97 -9.14 8.73
N LYS A 115 -12.79 -9.75 8.87
CA LYS A 115 -12.53 -11.13 8.42
C LYS A 115 -13.46 -12.12 9.11
N HIS A 116 -13.68 -11.97 10.43
CA HIS A 116 -14.59 -12.83 11.17
C HIS A 116 -16.03 -12.76 10.61
N VAL A 117 -16.52 -11.56 10.30
CA VAL A 117 -17.87 -11.38 9.75
C VAL A 117 -17.99 -11.93 8.32
N LEU A 118 -16.98 -11.69 7.47
CA LEU A 118 -17.02 -12.07 6.06
C LEU A 118 -16.65 -13.54 5.78
N SER A 119 -15.84 -14.17 6.63
CA SER A 119 -15.38 -15.57 6.46
C SER A 119 -16.22 -16.60 7.22
N SER A 120 -17.43 -16.22 7.62
CA SER A 120 -18.34 -16.99 8.49
C SER A 120 -17.85 -17.10 9.94
N CYS A 121 -18.68 -16.62 10.87
CA CYS A 121 -18.51 -16.84 12.30
C CYS A 121 -18.64 -18.34 12.60
N LYS A 122 -17.64 -18.94 13.26
CA LYS A 122 -17.77 -20.29 13.81
C LYS A 122 -18.63 -20.19 15.07
N THR A 123 -19.94 -20.36 14.91
CA THR A 123 -20.84 -20.46 16.06
C THR A 123 -20.44 -21.68 16.91
N GLU A 124 -20.80 -21.66 18.19
CA GLU A 124 -20.53 -22.79 19.12
C GLU A 124 -20.95 -24.15 18.55
N TYR A 125 -22.00 -24.18 17.72
CA TYR A 125 -22.47 -25.40 17.04
C TYR A 125 -21.44 -26.01 16.08
N PHE A 126 -20.59 -25.18 15.44
CA PHE A 126 -19.51 -25.63 14.54
C PHE A 126 -18.18 -25.90 15.26
N LYS A 127 -18.02 -25.47 16.52
CA LYS A 127 -16.82 -25.78 17.32
C LYS A 127 -16.77 -27.26 17.72
N ASN A 128 -17.93 -27.91 17.82
CA ASN A 128 -18.08 -29.30 18.27
C ASN A 128 -18.15 -30.36 17.14
N LEU A 129 -18.01 -29.96 15.87
CA LEU A 129 -17.95 -30.89 14.74
C LEU A 129 -16.50 -31.33 14.49
N PRO A 130 -16.23 -32.64 14.35
CA PRO A 130 -14.88 -33.13 14.03
C PRO A 130 -14.44 -32.56 12.68
N ARG A 131 -13.23 -32.00 12.63
CA ARG A 131 -12.62 -31.59 11.37
C ARG A 131 -12.20 -32.86 10.63
N SER A 132 -12.81 -33.12 9.48
CA SER A 132 -12.41 -34.16 8.52
C SER A 132 -11.02 -33.90 7.96
#